data_AF-A0A4Y2F7V1-F1
#
_entry.id   AF-A0A4Y2F7V1-F1
#
_cell.length_a   1.000
_cell.length_b   1.000
_cell.length_c   1.000
_cell.angle_alpha   90.00
_cell.angle_beta   90.00
_cell.angle_gamma   90.00
#
_symmetry.space_group_name_H-M   'P 1'
#
loop_
_entity.id
_entity.type
_entity.pdbx_description
1 polymer ?
#
loop_
_entity_poly.entity_id
_entity_poly.type
_entity_poly.pdbx_seq_one_letter_code
_entity_poly.pdbx_strand_id
1 'polypeptide(L)'
;MNYIKRACENRGYEVIAEPVYKTAVGNRKPDLLAKKDGKVVVIDAQIVGEAVDLERANNRKISYYRDNVELDQQIQTQHGSPDISYVGATLNLRGVWSAKSAFDLVEKFKVLSWSGVPVVSTRVLLGTFAGFTMFNRSTARAARS
;
A
#
# COMPACT_ATOMS: atom_id res chain seq x y z
N MET A 1 1.04 1.70 7.45
CA MET A 1 1.77 0.54 6.90
C MET A 1 2.11 -0.57 7.91
N ASN A 2 2.47 -0.26 9.16
CA ASN A 2 3.01 -1.24 10.14
C ASN A 2 2.23 -2.56 10.31
N TYR A 3 0.91 -2.57 10.11
CA TYR A 3 0.15 -3.82 10.19
C TYR A 3 0.49 -4.80 9.05
N ILE A 4 0.54 -4.31 7.81
CA ILE A 4 0.83 -5.13 6.63
C ILE A 4 2.27 -5.66 6.72
N LYS A 5 3.23 -4.81 7.14
CA LYS A 5 4.61 -5.22 7.42
C LYS A 5 4.68 -6.39 8.39
N ARG A 6 4.05 -6.27 9.57
CA ARG A 6 4.02 -7.35 10.57
C ARG A 6 3.34 -8.62 10.04
N ALA A 7 2.27 -8.46 9.26
CA ALA A 7 1.58 -9.60 8.66
C ALA A 7 2.47 -10.35 7.65
N CYS A 8 3.23 -9.63 6.82
CA CYS A 8 4.26 -10.20 5.96
C CYS A 8 5.32 -10.96 6.78
N GLU A 9 5.91 -10.31 7.78
CA GLU A 9 6.97 -10.89 8.63
C GLU A 9 6.50 -12.17 9.32
N ASN A 10 5.30 -12.16 9.91
CA ASN A 10 4.69 -13.32 10.56
C ASN A 10 4.44 -14.50 9.61
N ARG A 11 4.47 -14.27 8.29
CA ARG A 11 4.28 -15.29 7.26
C ARG A 11 5.58 -15.69 6.57
N GLY A 12 6.71 -15.27 7.12
CA GLY A 12 8.04 -15.64 6.65
C GLY A 12 8.51 -14.82 5.44
N TYR A 13 7.92 -13.64 5.20
CA TYR A 13 8.51 -12.70 4.26
C TYR A 13 9.67 -11.95 4.93
N GLU A 14 10.76 -11.80 4.20
CA GLU A 14 11.75 -10.77 4.47
C GLU A 14 11.18 -9.44 3.96
N VAL A 15 11.08 -8.43 4.83
CA VAL A 15 10.39 -7.17 4.50
C VAL A 15 11.32 -5.98 4.65
N ILE A 16 11.42 -5.20 3.58
CA ILE A 16 12.11 -3.91 3.56
C ILE A 16 11.04 -2.82 3.55
N ALA A 17 11.09 -1.93 4.54
CA ALA A 17 10.18 -0.81 4.62
C ALA A 17 10.73 0.41 3.90
N GLU A 18 9.87 1.11 3.17
CA GLU A 18 10.17 2.34 2.45
C GLU A 18 11.46 2.29 1.59
N PRO A 19 11.70 1.21 0.80
CA PRO A 19 12.89 1.15 -0.05
C PRO A 19 12.88 2.28 -1.08
N VAL A 20 14.06 2.73 -1.50
CA VAL A 20 14.21 3.81 -2.47
C VAL A 20 14.98 3.28 -3.68
N TYR A 21 14.35 3.38 -4.85
CA TYR A 21 14.94 3.01 -6.14
C TYR A 21 15.11 4.27 -6.99
N LYS A 22 16.29 4.46 -7.58
CA LYS A 22 16.63 5.66 -8.34
C LYS A 22 16.40 5.42 -9.82
N THR A 23 15.32 5.93 -10.40
CA THR A 23 15.06 5.77 -11.84
C THR A 23 15.30 7.09 -12.59
N ALA A 24 15.48 7.04 -13.90
CA ALA A 24 15.69 8.22 -14.77
C ALA A 24 14.51 9.21 -14.68
N VAL A 25 13.31 8.70 -14.41
CA VAL A 25 12.08 9.50 -14.22
C VAL A 25 11.85 9.92 -12.76
N GLY A 26 12.82 9.69 -11.88
CA GLY A 26 12.78 10.06 -10.46
C GLY A 26 12.83 8.87 -9.50
N ASN A 27 12.82 9.16 -8.20
CA ASN A 27 12.84 8.12 -7.17
C ASN A 27 11.50 7.38 -7.10
N ARG A 28 11.56 6.06 -7.01
CA ARG A 28 10.41 5.20 -6.71
C ARG A 28 10.55 4.70 -5.29
N LYS A 29 9.57 5.03 -4.45
CA LYS A 29 9.57 4.73 -3.02
C LYS A 29 8.28 4.03 -2.64
N PRO A 30 8.14 2.71 -2.91
CA PRO A 30 7.00 1.95 -2.43
C PRO A 30 7.05 1.85 -0.90
N ASP A 31 5.91 1.55 -0.29
CA ASP A 31 5.84 1.44 1.16
C ASP A 31 6.57 0.20 1.69
N LEU A 32 6.47 -0.94 0.99
CA LEU A 32 7.12 -2.19 1.36
C LEU A 32 7.63 -2.94 0.13
N LEU A 33 8.75 -3.63 0.29
CA LEU A 33 9.14 -4.77 -0.52
C LEU A 33 9.15 -6.01 0.36
N ALA A 34 8.40 -7.04 -0.04
CA ALA A 34 8.32 -8.31 0.68
C ALA A 34 8.87 -9.43 -0.20
N LYS A 35 9.88 -10.16 0.28
CA LYS A 35 10.53 -11.25 -0.43
C LYS A 35 10.28 -12.59 0.27
N LYS A 36 9.91 -13.62 -0.49
CA LYS A 36 9.73 -14.98 0.01
C LYS A 36 9.86 -15.99 -1.12
N ASP A 37 10.56 -17.10 -0.89
CA ASP A 37 10.69 -18.22 -1.84
C ASP A 37 11.15 -17.80 -3.25
N GLY A 38 12.09 -16.84 -3.32
CA GLY A 38 12.58 -16.31 -4.58
C GLY A 38 11.58 -15.45 -5.36
N LYS A 39 10.49 -15.00 -4.71
CA LYS A 39 9.52 -14.05 -5.25
C LYS A 39 9.57 -12.74 -4.50
N VAL A 40 9.39 -11.63 -5.23
CA VAL A 40 9.35 -10.28 -4.68
C VAL A 40 7.97 -9.68 -4.91
N VAL A 41 7.38 -9.15 -3.85
CA VAL A 41 6.11 -8.44 -3.87
C VAL A 41 6.34 -7.01 -3.39
N VAL A 42 6.19 -6.06 -4.32
CA VAL A 42 6.23 -4.63 -4.03
C VAL A 42 4.82 -4.18 -3.65
N ILE A 43 4.67 -3.63 -2.45
CA ILE A 43 3.36 -3.24 -1.89
C ILE A 43 3.38 -1.75 -1.59
N ASP A 44 2.37 -1.05 -2.08
CA ASP A 44 2.16 0.36 -1.79
C ASP A 44 0.69 0.62 -1.46
N ALA A 45 0.44 1.29 -0.33
CA ALA A 45 -0.90 1.58 0.13
C ALA A 45 -1.37 2.97 -0.28
N GLN A 46 -2.67 3.07 -0.52
CA GLN A 46 -3.30 4.34 -0.77
C GLN A 46 -4.70 4.38 -0.16
N ILE A 47 -5.02 5.53 0.42
CA ILE A 47 -6.40 5.87 0.80
C ILE A 47 -6.90 6.90 -0.22
N VAL A 48 -8.03 6.63 -0.87
CA VAL A 48 -8.64 7.53 -1.85
C VAL A 48 -9.95 8.14 -1.32
N GLY A 49 -10.34 9.27 -1.90
CA GLY A 49 -11.61 9.92 -1.60
C GLY A 49 -12.81 9.06 -1.99
N GLU A 50 -13.98 9.34 -1.43
CA GLU A 50 -15.18 8.52 -1.62
C GLU A 50 -15.68 8.47 -3.07
N ALA A 51 -15.50 9.56 -3.82
CA ALA A 51 -15.93 9.66 -5.21
C ALA A 51 -14.95 9.02 -6.21
N VAL A 52 -13.83 8.48 -5.74
CA VAL A 52 -12.80 7.87 -6.60
C VAL A 52 -13.12 6.40 -6.84
N ASP A 53 -13.09 6.00 -8.12
CA ASP A 53 -13.14 4.60 -8.51
C ASP A 53 -11.92 3.84 -7.94
N LEU A 54 -12.19 2.90 -7.04
CA LEU A 54 -11.17 2.12 -6.32
C LEU A 54 -10.34 1.22 -7.24
N GLU A 55 -10.96 0.65 -8.26
CA GLU A 55 -10.26 -0.24 -9.19
C GLU A 55 -9.33 0.56 -10.10
N ARG A 56 -9.83 1.67 -10.64
CA ARG A 56 -9.02 2.59 -11.43
C ARG A 56 -7.86 3.16 -10.63
N ALA A 57 -8.09 3.57 -9.38
CA ALA A 57 -7.03 4.06 -8.51
C ALA A 57 -5.97 2.98 -8.23
N ASN A 58 -6.41 1.77 -7.89
CA ASN A 58 -5.52 0.64 -7.64
C ASN A 58 -4.68 0.29 -8.88
N ASN A 59 -5.31 0.23 -10.06
CA ASN A 59 -4.62 -0.10 -11.31
C ASN A 59 -3.59 0.97 -11.68
N ARG A 60 -3.90 2.26 -11.48
CA ARG A 60 -2.93 3.35 -11.66
C ARG A 60 -1.73 3.19 -10.73
N LYS A 61 -1.98 2.83 -9.47
CA LYS A 61 -0.93 2.62 -8.47
C LYS A 61 -0.02 1.44 -8.84
N ILE A 62 -0.59 0.33 -9.32
CA ILE A 62 0.17 -0.82 -9.81
C ILE A 62 1.00 -0.45 -11.05
N SER A 63 0.39 0.19 -12.06
CA SER A 63 1.07 0.62 -13.28
C SER A 63 2.20 1.62 -13.03
N TYR A 64 2.04 2.49 -12.03
CA TYR A 64 3.09 3.44 -11.65
C TYR A 64 4.44 2.76 -11.37
N TYR A 65 4.43 1.54 -10.81
CA TYR A 65 5.63 0.77 -10.53
C TYR A 65 5.95 -0.27 -11.62
N ARG A 66 4.95 -1.05 -12.04
CA ARG A 66 5.12 -2.13 -13.02
C ARG A 66 5.66 -1.65 -14.36
N ASP A 67 5.26 -0.48 -14.81
CA ASP A 67 5.57 -0.02 -16.17
C ASP A 67 6.97 0.66 -16.22
N ASN A 68 7.83 0.41 -15.22
CA ASN A 68 9.18 0.97 -15.10
C ASN A 68 10.25 -0.13 -15.11
N VAL A 69 10.89 -0.32 -16.27
CA VAL A 69 11.90 -1.38 -16.47
C VAL A 69 13.15 -1.19 -15.62
N GLU A 70 13.56 0.06 -15.35
CA GLU A 70 14.72 0.34 -14.50
C GLU A 70 14.46 -0.06 -13.04
N LEU A 71 13.21 0.06 -12.58
CA LEU A 71 12.81 -0.41 -11.26
C LEU A 71 12.97 -1.92 -11.15
N ASP A 72 12.49 -2.68 -12.14
CA ASP A 72 12.63 -4.13 -12.17
C ASP A 72 14.11 -4.55 -12.13
N GLN A 73 14.95 -3.90 -12.94
CA GLN A 73 16.39 -4.16 -12.97
C GLN A 73 17.05 -3.88 -11.61
N GLN A 74 16.69 -2.79 -10.93
CA GLN A 74 17.25 -2.49 -9.61
C GLN A 74 16.78 -3.47 -8.55
N ILE A 75 15.50 -3.84 -8.57
CA ILE A 75 14.98 -4.84 -7.65
C ILE A 75 15.70 -6.18 -7.87
N GLN A 76 15.84 -6.60 -9.13
CA GLN A 76 16.55 -7.84 -9.47
C GLN A 76 18.02 -7.79 -9.04
N THR A 77 18.71 -6.66 -9.26
CA THR A 77 20.12 -6.49 -8.86
C THR A 77 20.30 -6.51 -7.35
N GLN A 78 19.42 -5.87 -6.60
CA GLN A 78 19.53 -5.77 -5.14
C GLN A 78 19.02 -7.03 -4.42
N HIS A 79 17.97 -7.68 -4.94
CA HIS A 79 17.24 -8.74 -4.24
C HIS A 79 17.39 -10.12 -4.89
N GLY A 80 17.99 -10.19 -6.09
CA GLY A 80 18.35 -11.44 -6.77
C GLY A 80 17.18 -12.20 -7.40
N SER A 81 16.01 -11.57 -7.56
CA SER A 81 14.79 -12.22 -8.07
C SER A 81 14.23 -11.49 -9.29
N PRO A 82 14.01 -12.18 -10.43
CA PRO A 82 13.28 -11.63 -11.56
C PRO A 82 11.74 -11.75 -11.41
N ASP A 83 11.23 -12.59 -10.50
CA ASP A 83 9.78 -12.71 -10.25
C ASP A 83 9.34 -11.57 -9.33
N ILE A 84 8.92 -10.46 -9.94
CA ILE A 84 8.50 -9.23 -9.28
C ILE A 84 7.01 -9.01 -9.54
N SER A 85 6.27 -8.85 -8.46
CA SER A 85 4.83 -8.56 -8.48
C SER A 85 4.53 -7.24 -7.78
N TYR A 86 3.60 -6.47 -8.33
CA TYR A 86 3.20 -5.17 -7.81
C TYR A 86 1.77 -5.21 -7.28
N VAL A 87 1.58 -4.73 -6.05
CA VAL A 87 0.29 -4.76 -5.35
C VAL A 87 -0.01 -3.37 -4.79
N GLY A 88 -1.15 -2.83 -5.20
CA GLY A 88 -1.75 -1.68 -4.52
C GLY A 88 -2.61 -2.15 -3.34
N ALA A 89 -2.38 -1.60 -2.16
CA ALA A 89 -3.25 -1.75 -0.99
C ALA A 89 -4.21 -0.55 -0.92
N THR A 90 -5.25 -0.57 -1.76
CA THR A 90 -6.12 0.60 -1.99
C THR A 90 -7.43 0.49 -1.22
N LEU A 91 -7.75 1.50 -0.41
CA LEU A 91 -9.02 1.66 0.28
C LEU A 91 -9.59 3.07 0.10
N ASN A 92 -10.89 3.24 0.31
CA ASN A 92 -11.47 4.58 0.47
C ASN A 92 -11.52 5.02 1.95
N LEU A 93 -11.92 6.27 2.18
CA LEU A 93 -12.08 6.86 3.52
C LEU A 93 -13.08 6.11 4.44
N ARG A 94 -13.96 5.29 3.87
CA ARG A 94 -14.90 4.42 4.61
C ARG A 94 -14.34 3.03 4.93
N GLY A 95 -13.06 2.79 4.60
CA GLY A 95 -12.40 1.50 4.81
C GLY A 95 -12.84 0.41 3.83
N VAL A 96 -13.50 0.76 2.72
CA VAL A 96 -13.83 -0.18 1.64
C VAL A 96 -12.61 -0.39 0.77
N TRP A 97 -12.24 -1.65 0.57
CA TRP A 97 -11.11 -2.04 -0.26
C TRP A 97 -11.47 -2.08 -1.74
N SER A 98 -10.50 -1.81 -2.60
CA SER A 98 -10.56 -2.32 -3.97
C SER A 98 -10.60 -3.85 -3.94
N ALA A 99 -11.53 -4.46 -4.68
CA ALA A 99 -11.68 -5.92 -4.74
C ALA A 99 -10.37 -6.60 -5.15
N LYS A 100 -9.67 -6.02 -6.14
CA LYS A 100 -8.37 -6.49 -6.59
C LYS A 100 -7.31 -6.40 -5.50
N SER A 101 -7.23 -5.30 -4.74
CA SER A 101 -6.28 -5.16 -3.62
C SER A 101 -6.50 -6.25 -2.57
N ALA A 102 -7.74 -6.44 -2.14
CA ALA A 102 -8.07 -7.44 -1.13
C ALA A 102 -7.74 -8.86 -1.63
N PHE A 103 -8.13 -9.19 -2.86
CA PHE A 103 -7.81 -10.48 -3.47
C PHE A 103 -6.31 -10.70 -3.60
N ASP A 104 -5.55 -9.73 -4.13
CA ASP A 104 -4.12 -9.89 -4.32
C ASP A 104 -3.40 -10.08 -2.97
N LEU A 105 -3.74 -9.27 -1.96
CA LEU A 105 -3.14 -9.36 -0.63
C LEU A 105 -3.49 -10.65 0.11
N VAL A 106 -4.74 -11.12 0.00
CA VAL A 106 -5.22 -12.26 0.80
C VAL A 106 -5.04 -13.59 0.08
N GLU A 107 -5.40 -13.65 -1.21
CA GLU A 107 -5.49 -14.89 -1.95
C GLU A 107 -4.26 -15.15 -2.81
N LYS A 108 -3.82 -14.15 -3.58
CA LYS A 108 -2.72 -14.35 -4.54
C LYS A 108 -1.36 -14.42 -3.85
N PHE A 109 -1.06 -13.44 -3.01
CA PHE A 109 0.25 -13.32 -2.37
C PHE A 109 0.25 -13.79 -0.92
N LYS A 110 -0.92 -14.12 -0.36
CA LYS A 110 -1.02 -14.57 1.04
C LYS A 110 -0.23 -13.66 2.00
N VAL A 111 -0.32 -12.34 1.81
CA VAL A 111 0.27 -11.32 2.69
C VAL A 111 -0.65 -11.04 3.89
N LEU A 112 -1.96 -10.96 3.65
CA LEU A 112 -2.98 -10.79 4.68
C LEU A 112 -3.91 -12.01 4.80
N SER A 113 -4.57 -12.18 5.93
CA SER A 113 -5.71 -13.09 6.07
C SER A 113 -6.98 -12.30 5.82
N TRP A 114 -8.07 -13.02 5.54
CA TRP A 114 -9.41 -12.43 5.55
C TRP A 114 -9.72 -11.72 6.87
N SER A 115 -9.23 -12.24 8.00
CA SER A 115 -9.36 -11.58 9.30
C SER A 115 -8.52 -10.30 9.44
N GLY A 116 -7.46 -10.12 8.64
CA GLY A 116 -6.61 -8.93 8.65
C GLY A 116 -7.18 -7.76 7.84
N VAL A 117 -8.02 -8.04 6.84
CA VAL A 117 -8.71 -7.03 6.02
C VAL A 117 -9.50 -6.02 6.88
N PRO A 118 -10.43 -6.44 7.78
CA PRO A 118 -11.19 -5.50 8.60
C PRO A 118 -10.32 -4.75 9.61
N VAL A 119 -9.18 -5.31 10.05
CA VAL A 119 -8.26 -4.62 10.97
C VAL A 119 -7.66 -3.38 10.31
N VAL A 120 -7.27 -3.47 9.05
CA VAL A 120 -6.77 -2.32 8.29
C VAL A 120 -7.89 -1.32 8.01
N SER A 121 -9.08 -1.79 7.59
CA SER A 121 -10.25 -0.91 7.38
C SER A 121 -10.59 -0.11 8.63
N THR A 122 -10.56 -0.75 9.81
CA THR A 122 -10.82 -0.09 11.09
C THR A 122 -9.79 1.00 11.39
N ARG A 123 -8.51 0.75 11.11
CA ARG A 123 -7.45 1.77 11.28
C ARG A 123 -7.65 2.97 10.36
N VAL A 124 -8.09 2.74 9.12
CA VAL A 124 -8.43 3.82 8.19
C VAL A 124 -9.60 4.64 8.73
N LEU A 125 -10.69 3.99 9.16
CA LEU A 125 -11.86 4.67 9.74
C LEU A 125 -11.51 5.51 10.97
N LEU A 126 -10.75 4.94 11.92
CA LEU A 126 -10.30 5.67 13.11
C LEU A 126 -9.42 6.87 12.74
N GLY A 127 -8.52 6.71 11.76
CA GLY A 127 -7.70 7.80 11.24
C GLY A 127 -8.52 8.90 10.57
N THR A 128 -9.48 8.54 9.72
CA THR A 128 -10.40 9.49 9.08
C THR A 128 -11.20 10.28 10.12
N PHE A 129 -11.75 9.60 11.13
CA PHE A 129 -12.51 10.25 12.21
C PHE A 129 -11.63 11.20 13.03
N ALA A 130 -10.42 10.77 13.40
CA ALA A 130 -9.46 11.62 14.10
C ALA A 130 -9.08 12.86 13.28
N GLY A 131 -8.87 12.69 11.97
CA GLY A 131 -8.61 13.81 11.04
C GLY A 131 -9.77 14.79 10.97
N PHE A 132 -11.01 14.30 10.81
CA PHE A 132 -12.21 15.12 10.76
C PHE A 132 -12.43 15.93 12.06
N THR A 133 -12.29 15.26 13.21
CA THR A 133 -12.45 15.92 14.52
C THR A 133 -11.39 17.00 14.76
N MET A 134 -10.14 16.75 14.39
CA MET A 134 -9.08 17.77 14.46
C MET A 134 -9.36 18.96 13.54
N PHE A 135 -9.75 18.71 12.29
CA PHE A 135 -10.10 19.76 11.33
C PHE A 135 -11.21 20.67 11.88
N ASN A 136 -12.31 20.11 12.37
CA ASN A 136 -13.41 20.91 12.92
C ASN A 136 -13.00 21.71 14.16
N ARG A 137 -12.09 21.17 14.99
CA ARG A 137 -11.55 21.91 16.15
C ARG A 137 -10.62 23.05 15.74
N SER A 138 -9.84 22.90 14.68
CA SER A 138 -8.98 23.98 14.16
C SER A 138 -9.78 25.11 13.52
N THR A 139 -10.83 24.80 12.78
CA THR A 139 -11.65 25.80 12.09
C THR A 139 -12.53 26.59 13.07
N ALA A 140 -12.96 25.97 14.18
CA ALA A 140 -13.70 26.66 15.25
C ALA A 140 -12.89 27.74 15.98
N ARG A 141 -11.54 27.69 15.93
CA ARG A 141 -10.68 28.73 16.55
C ARG A 141 -10.38 29.92 15.64
N ALA A 142 -10.66 29.83 14.34
CA ALA A 142 -10.40 30.91 13.38
C ALA A 142 -11.54 31.93 13.27
N ALA A 143 -12.69 31.70 13.92
CA ALA A 143 -13.85 32.59 13.91
C ALA A 143 -14.00 33.39 15.22
N ARG A 144 -12.93 34.08 15.66
CA ARG A 144 -13.01 35.16 16.65
C ARG A 144 -11.99 36.26 16.32
N SER A 145 -12.47 37.30 15.64
CA SER A 145 -11.93 38.66 15.65
C SER A 145 -13.11 39.62 15.67
#